data_AF-A0A1X7UI09-F1
#
_entry.id   AF-A0A1X7UI09-F1
#
_cell.length_a   1.000
_cell.length_b   1.000
_cell.length_c   1.000
_cell.angle_alpha   90.00
_cell.angle_beta   90.00
_cell.angle_gamma   90.00
#
_symmetry.space_group_name_H-M   'P 1'
#
loop_
_entity.id
_entity.type
_entity.pdbx_description
1 polymer ?
#
loop_
_entity_poly.entity_id
_entity_poly.type
_entity_poly.pdbx_seq_one_letter_code
_entity_poly.pdbx_strand_id
1 'polypeptide(L)'
;MSRAKEETLLSFKMNFSLFILLVIPFCLATDPLNSEEGQKITFSEDNELQYEEDESAAETDDDYDNYRWVAVDKEGVETEGTLEEARALFLEDSDNLQENSDPATSAPSLEDEYDPSTSSPNEERNEFVSEMLKQIQKRRVFRPDERRKVSPVNRYPYTAIGQIECGCTGTLIARRTVLTAARCLYRRRTGWNRRLNFHQAKDCNPDQGAALNWTRAVVYRAWTRNESPRNDIGIIILACPSVSFMPIGYTNRRALRRSLTYNAGYQCDKPNQCLWRTSCRISGFSGYGSTQLRHQCDTNRCSIGSALYQYQRRGRGRGRMVIYGIHVRSLTTHNRATRMTRRHVRTMRRWIRRFNGN
;
A
#
# COMPACT_ATOMS: atom_id res chain seq x y z
N MET A 1 -81.19 -20.57 -26.67
CA MET A 1 -81.85 -19.40 -27.31
C MET A 1 -81.73 -18.24 -26.36
N SER A 2 -81.37 -17.02 -26.81
CA SER A 2 -81.47 -15.75 -26.04
C SER A 2 -80.63 -15.66 -24.73
N ARG A 3 -80.02 -14.55 -24.34
CA ARG A 3 -79.84 -13.22 -24.95
C ARG A 3 -78.54 -12.62 -24.36
N ALA A 4 -77.87 -11.72 -25.07
CA ALA A 4 -76.79 -10.92 -24.49
C ALA A 4 -77.34 -9.66 -23.80
N LYS A 5 -76.56 -9.09 -22.88
CA LYS A 5 -76.31 -7.64 -22.81
C LYS A 5 -75.06 -7.33 -21.98
N GLU A 6 -74.39 -6.23 -22.34
CA GLU A 6 -73.24 -5.65 -21.63
C GLU A 6 -73.69 -4.74 -20.49
N GLU A 7 -72.78 -4.44 -19.56
CA GLU A 7 -72.61 -3.08 -19.03
C GLU A 7 -71.18 -2.89 -18.47
N THR A 8 -70.84 -1.66 -18.05
CA THR A 8 -69.52 -1.08 -18.37
C THR A 8 -68.77 -0.51 -17.16
N LEU A 9 -67.49 -0.15 -17.36
CA LEU A 9 -66.68 0.80 -16.58
C LEU A 9 -66.23 0.39 -15.16
N LEU A 10 -64.90 0.29 -15.00
CA LEU A 10 -64.15 1.32 -14.25
C LEU A 10 -62.69 1.40 -14.72
N SER A 11 -62.10 2.60 -14.73
CA SER A 11 -60.69 2.79 -15.06
C SER A 11 -59.87 3.04 -13.79
N PHE A 12 -58.70 2.40 -13.66
CA PHE A 12 -57.78 2.68 -12.55
C PHE A 12 -56.37 2.98 -13.06
N LYS A 13 -55.95 4.25 -12.97
CA LYS A 13 -54.58 4.67 -13.28
C LYS A 13 -53.69 4.45 -12.05
N MET A 14 -52.80 3.46 -12.09
CA MET A 14 -51.71 3.36 -11.12
C MET A 14 -50.46 4.08 -11.62
N ASN A 15 -50.04 5.12 -10.91
CA ASN A 15 -48.74 5.76 -11.12
C ASN A 15 -47.61 4.87 -10.59
N PHE A 16 -46.82 4.26 -11.46
CA PHE A 16 -45.58 3.58 -11.06
C PHE A 16 -44.48 4.61 -10.77
N SER A 17 -44.34 4.98 -9.50
CA SER A 17 -43.21 5.82 -9.05
C SER A 17 -41.92 5.00 -9.04
N LEU A 18 -40.91 5.45 -9.78
CA LEU A 18 -39.68 4.69 -10.04
C LEU A 18 -38.70 4.76 -8.85
N PHE A 19 -38.96 3.98 -7.80
CA PHE A 19 -38.02 3.79 -6.70
C PHE A 19 -36.81 2.96 -7.16
N ILE A 20 -35.76 3.67 -7.59
CA ILE A 20 -34.44 3.07 -7.82
C ILE A 20 -33.82 2.72 -6.46
N LEU A 21 -34.01 1.47 -6.04
CA LEU A 21 -33.29 0.90 -4.91
C LEU A 21 -31.81 0.84 -5.24
N LEU A 22 -31.03 1.76 -4.66
CA LEU A 22 -29.58 1.70 -4.63
C LEU A 22 -29.14 0.44 -3.89
N VAL A 23 -28.80 -0.61 -4.64
CA VAL A 23 -28.23 -1.85 -4.10
C VAL A 23 -26.81 -1.57 -3.64
N ILE A 24 -26.69 -1.02 -2.43
CA ILE A 24 -25.45 -1.04 -1.66
C ILE A 24 -25.10 -2.53 -1.47
N PRO A 25 -23.95 -3.02 -1.96
CA PRO A 25 -23.59 -4.42 -1.79
C PRO A 25 -23.26 -4.68 -0.32
N PHE A 26 -24.27 -5.14 0.42
CA PHE A 26 -24.10 -5.67 1.77
C PHE A 26 -23.01 -6.75 1.74
N CYS A 27 -22.12 -6.76 2.73
CA CYS A 27 -21.08 -7.78 2.84
C CYS A 27 -21.72 -9.12 3.22
N LEU A 28 -22.27 -9.84 2.23
CA LEU A 28 -22.70 -11.22 2.37
C LEU A 28 -21.47 -12.08 2.68
N ALA A 29 -21.26 -12.35 3.96
CA ALA A 29 -20.32 -13.35 4.41
C ALA A 29 -20.82 -14.72 3.93
N THR A 30 -20.14 -15.30 2.95
CA THR A 30 -20.29 -16.73 2.65
C THR A 30 -19.54 -17.50 3.73
N ASP A 31 -20.24 -17.90 4.79
CA ASP A 31 -19.65 -18.64 5.90
C ASP A 31 -19.11 -20.00 5.42
N PRO A 32 -17.79 -20.27 5.57
CA PRO A 32 -17.26 -21.61 5.38
C PRO A 32 -17.62 -22.45 6.61
N LEU A 33 -18.65 -23.29 6.48
CA LEU A 33 -19.12 -24.18 7.55
C LEU A 33 -17.99 -25.04 8.13
N ASN A 34 -17.89 -25.02 9.46
CA ASN A 34 -17.20 -25.96 10.34
C ASN A 34 -15.79 -26.43 9.95
N SER A 35 -14.79 -25.70 10.46
CA SER A 35 -13.79 -26.36 11.31
C SER A 35 -13.52 -25.50 12.55
N GLU A 36 -13.88 -26.02 13.73
CA GLU A 36 -13.71 -25.31 14.99
C GLU A 36 -12.27 -25.41 15.49
N GLU A 37 -11.51 -24.33 15.33
CA GLU A 37 -10.54 -23.94 16.37
C GLU A 37 -10.40 -22.41 16.38
N GLY A 38 -11.33 -21.75 17.09
CA GLY A 38 -11.43 -20.30 17.18
C GLY A 38 -10.30 -19.68 18.00
N GLN A 39 -9.07 -19.67 17.46
CA GLN A 39 -7.91 -19.09 18.13
C GLN A 39 -8.13 -17.59 18.37
N LYS A 40 -8.52 -17.26 19.61
CA LYS A 40 -8.68 -15.90 20.13
C LYS A 40 -7.31 -15.22 20.14
N ILE A 41 -6.94 -14.57 19.03
CA ILE A 41 -5.65 -13.86 18.90
C ILE A 41 -5.68 -12.62 19.79
N THR A 42 -5.33 -12.81 21.07
CA THR A 42 -4.87 -11.73 21.92
C THR A 42 -3.60 -11.13 21.32
N PHE A 43 -3.53 -9.80 21.26
CA PHE A 43 -2.31 -9.10 20.91
C PHE A 43 -1.37 -9.14 22.12
N SER A 44 -0.61 -10.23 22.29
CA SER A 44 0.49 -10.28 23.24
C SER A 44 1.51 -9.20 22.88
N GLU A 45 1.70 -8.21 23.74
CA GLU A 45 2.67 -7.12 23.51
C GLU A 45 4.12 -7.58 23.81
N ASP A 46 4.25 -8.78 24.37
CA ASP A 46 5.47 -9.47 24.79
C ASP A 46 6.42 -9.87 23.64
N ASN A 47 6.92 -8.91 22.86
CA ASN A 47 8.24 -8.96 22.22
C ASN A 47 8.69 -7.58 21.65
N GLU A 48 8.61 -6.50 22.42
CA GLU A 48 9.50 -5.35 22.16
C GLU A 48 10.91 -5.71 22.68
N LEU A 49 11.63 -6.53 21.89
CA LEU A 49 13.09 -6.60 22.00
C LEU A 49 13.63 -5.18 21.83
N GLN A 50 14.23 -4.64 22.89
CA GLN A 50 14.85 -3.33 22.87
C GLN A 50 15.90 -3.29 21.75
N TYR A 51 15.70 -2.36 20.81
CA TYR A 51 16.59 -2.10 19.70
C TYR A 51 16.74 -0.59 19.59
N GLU A 52 17.85 -0.09 20.12
CA GLU A 52 18.33 1.26 19.89
C GLU A 52 18.67 1.43 18.40
N GLU A 53 17.85 2.21 17.69
CA GLU A 53 18.37 3.08 16.61
C GLU A 53 18.55 4.44 17.29
N ASP A 54 19.71 5.10 17.13
CA ASP A 54 19.95 6.43 17.71
C ASP A 54 18.87 7.43 17.28
N GLU A 55 17.98 7.82 18.19
CA GLU A 55 16.92 8.82 17.97
C GLU A 55 17.47 10.27 18.18
N SER A 56 18.79 10.48 18.07
CA SER A 56 19.49 11.78 18.16
C SER A 56 19.32 12.66 16.91
N ALA A 57 18.09 12.76 16.40
CA ALA A 57 17.72 13.44 15.18
C ALA A 57 16.78 14.60 15.53
N ALA A 58 17.32 15.82 15.64
CA ALA A 58 16.56 17.01 16.03
C ALA A 58 15.32 17.22 15.15
N GLU A 59 14.19 17.50 15.78
CA GLU A 59 12.93 17.76 15.08
C GLU A 59 13.05 19.03 14.23
N THR A 60 12.64 18.91 12.97
CA THR A 60 12.60 19.99 11.98
C THR A 60 11.22 19.99 11.33
N ASP A 61 10.84 21.07 10.65
CA ASP A 61 9.51 21.18 10.00
C ASP A 61 9.16 20.00 9.07
N ASP A 62 10.18 19.40 8.42
CA ASP A 62 10.01 18.21 7.57
C ASP A 62 9.55 16.97 8.37
N ASP A 63 9.70 16.93 9.70
CA ASP A 63 9.19 15.85 10.55
C ASP A 63 7.76 16.09 11.08
N TYR A 64 7.30 17.33 11.23
CA TYR A 64 5.90 17.60 11.62
C TYR A 64 4.91 17.03 10.58
N ASP A 65 5.14 17.29 9.29
CA ASP A 65 4.37 16.67 8.21
C ASP A 65 4.61 15.16 8.06
N ASN A 66 5.70 14.62 8.62
CA ASN A 66 5.91 13.18 8.72
C ASN A 66 5.00 12.55 9.78
N TYR A 67 4.44 13.30 10.74
CA TYR A 67 3.52 12.79 11.77
C TYR A 67 2.03 13.03 11.49
N ARG A 68 1.68 13.82 10.47
CA ARG A 68 0.28 14.05 10.07
C ARG A 68 -0.13 13.12 8.93
N TRP A 69 -1.42 12.80 8.87
CA TRP A 69 -2.03 11.96 7.83
C TRP A 69 -3.07 12.75 7.04
N VAL A 70 -3.29 12.34 5.79
CA VAL A 70 -4.40 12.80 4.96
C VAL A 70 -5.11 11.56 4.41
N ALA A 71 -6.43 11.55 4.49
CA ALA A 71 -7.29 10.50 3.98
C ALA A 71 -8.37 11.06 3.07
N VAL A 72 -8.69 10.33 1.99
CA VAL A 72 -9.85 10.60 1.14
C VAL A 72 -10.84 9.43 1.23
N ASP A 73 -12.14 9.71 1.15
CA ASP A 73 -13.19 8.71 0.97
C ASP A 73 -13.54 8.49 -0.51
N LYS A 74 -14.53 7.63 -0.78
CA LYS A 74 -14.94 7.27 -2.15
C LYS A 74 -15.66 8.42 -2.87
N GLU A 75 -16.27 9.31 -2.10
CA GLU A 75 -17.05 10.47 -2.50
C GLU A 75 -16.12 11.63 -2.89
N GLY A 76 -14.96 11.75 -2.22
CA GLY A 76 -13.90 12.70 -2.53
C GLY A 76 -13.60 13.69 -1.42
N VAL A 77 -14.18 13.51 -0.23
CA VAL A 77 -13.94 14.37 0.92
C VAL A 77 -12.55 14.04 1.49
N GLU A 78 -11.67 15.03 1.48
CA GLU A 78 -10.38 14.93 2.16
C GLU A 78 -10.51 15.29 3.64
N THR A 79 -9.80 14.54 4.48
CA THR A 79 -9.68 14.76 5.91
C THR A 79 -8.21 14.65 6.30
N GLU A 80 -7.69 15.62 7.07
CA GLU A 80 -6.35 15.53 7.66
C GLU A 80 -6.44 15.40 9.19
N GLY A 81 -5.36 14.95 9.80
CA GLY A 81 -5.23 14.87 11.26
C GLY A 81 -3.81 14.54 11.70
N THR A 82 -3.54 14.66 12.99
CA THR A 82 -2.28 14.30 13.64
C THR A 82 -2.24 12.83 14.06
N LEU A 83 -1.06 12.37 14.48
CA LEU A 83 -0.91 11.12 15.24
C LEU A 83 -1.21 11.29 16.74
N GLU A 84 -1.57 12.50 17.19
CA GLU A 84 -1.77 12.90 18.59
C GLU A 84 -3.25 13.05 18.98
N GLU A 85 -4.10 13.35 18.01
CA GLU A 85 -5.55 13.02 18.05
C GLU A 85 -5.79 11.51 18.29
N ALA A 86 -4.75 10.68 18.15
CA ALA A 86 -4.74 9.25 18.52
C ALA A 86 -3.90 8.93 19.78
N ARG A 87 -3.30 9.94 20.44
CA ARG A 87 -2.74 9.85 21.81
C ARG A 87 -3.84 10.01 22.88
N ALA A 88 -4.92 10.74 22.60
CA ALA A 88 -6.07 10.91 23.50
C ALA A 88 -6.88 9.62 23.84
N LEU A 89 -6.37 8.43 23.46
CA LEU A 89 -6.85 7.11 23.87
C LEU A 89 -5.83 6.35 24.74
N PHE A 90 -4.68 6.96 25.03
CA PHE A 90 -3.48 6.39 25.67
C PHE A 90 -2.63 7.49 26.34
N LEU A 91 -3.26 8.35 27.17
CA LEU A 91 -2.57 9.32 28.03
C LEU A 91 -2.67 8.93 29.51
N GLU A 92 -2.25 7.69 29.78
CA GLU A 92 -1.60 7.30 31.03
C GLU A 92 -0.23 6.73 30.59
N ASP A 93 0.82 6.96 31.39
CA ASP A 93 2.26 6.75 31.06
C ASP A 93 2.87 7.64 29.95
N SER A 94 3.25 8.90 30.30
CA SER A 94 4.67 9.35 30.25
C SER A 94 4.89 10.84 30.60
N ASP A 95 4.47 11.29 31.78
CA ASP A 95 4.90 12.62 32.29
C ASP A 95 6.30 12.55 32.89
N ASN A 96 7.32 13.01 32.14
CA ASN A 96 8.51 13.75 32.60
C ASN A 96 9.60 13.79 31.52
N LEU A 97 9.96 14.99 31.03
CA LEU A 97 11.17 15.72 31.45
C LEU A 97 11.20 17.10 30.77
N GLN A 98 11.95 18.05 31.36
CA GLN A 98 11.88 19.48 31.04
C GLN A 98 12.88 19.96 29.97
N GLU A 99 12.67 21.22 29.58
CA GLU A 99 13.45 22.05 28.67
C GLU A 99 14.96 22.12 28.98
N ASN A 100 15.75 22.50 27.98
CA ASN A 100 16.72 23.61 28.03
C ASN A 100 17.06 24.05 26.59
N SER A 101 17.56 25.28 26.41
CA SER A 101 17.59 25.99 25.10
C SER A 101 18.99 26.49 24.69
N ASP A 102 19.01 27.38 23.68
CA ASP A 102 20.11 28.29 23.29
C ASP A 102 21.19 27.71 22.32
N PRO A 103 21.94 28.53 21.54
CA PRO A 103 21.42 28.90 20.22
C PRO A 103 22.41 29.00 19.02
N ALA A 104 21.83 29.26 17.85
CA ALA A 104 22.33 30.15 16.77
C ALA A 104 23.31 29.68 15.66
N THR A 105 23.07 30.34 14.50
CA THR A 105 24.03 30.90 13.50
C THR A 105 24.19 30.23 12.12
N SER A 106 23.69 30.96 11.10
CA SER A 106 24.18 31.11 9.71
C SER A 106 24.54 29.91 8.82
N ALA A 107 23.93 29.88 7.63
CA ALA A 107 24.46 29.23 6.43
C ALA A 107 24.97 30.28 5.42
N PRO A 108 25.94 29.94 4.55
CA PRO A 108 26.17 30.64 3.29
C PRO A 108 25.41 29.99 2.13
N SER A 109 24.99 30.80 1.17
CA SER A 109 24.52 30.35 -0.15
C SER A 109 25.68 30.07 -1.11
N LEU A 110 25.39 29.41 -2.22
CA LEU A 110 25.95 29.76 -3.53
C LEU A 110 25.00 29.25 -4.63
N GLU A 111 24.98 29.96 -5.74
CA GLU A 111 24.11 29.75 -6.90
C GLU A 111 24.87 29.00 -8.00
N ASP A 112 24.15 28.46 -9.00
CA ASP A 112 24.61 28.48 -10.39
C ASP A 112 23.44 28.13 -11.34
N GLU A 113 23.45 28.74 -12.53
CA GLU A 113 22.33 28.80 -13.48
C GLU A 113 22.62 28.01 -14.76
N TYR A 114 21.63 27.27 -15.30
CA TYR A 114 21.71 26.73 -16.66
C TYR A 114 20.35 26.39 -17.29
N ASP A 115 19.97 27.15 -18.33
CA ASP A 115 18.97 26.82 -19.35
C ASP A 115 19.70 26.70 -20.71
N PRO A 116 19.31 25.76 -21.59
CA PRO A 116 18.53 26.21 -22.75
C PRO A 116 17.48 25.20 -23.29
N SER A 117 16.50 25.74 -24.02
CA SER A 117 15.58 25.01 -24.91
C SER A 117 15.77 25.47 -26.39
N THR A 118 15.30 24.80 -27.45
CA THR A 118 14.36 23.67 -27.59
C THR A 118 15.08 22.43 -28.21
N SER A 119 14.69 21.63 -29.22
CA SER A 119 13.57 21.53 -30.20
C SER A 119 13.34 20.04 -30.58
N SER A 120 12.63 19.72 -31.68
CA SER A 120 12.47 18.34 -32.18
C SER A 120 12.24 18.23 -33.69
N PRO A 121 12.83 17.21 -34.35
CA PRO A 121 12.16 16.48 -35.44
C PRO A 121 11.59 15.13 -34.95
N ASN A 122 10.40 14.75 -35.44
CA ASN A 122 9.63 13.57 -34.97
C ASN A 122 9.26 12.62 -36.13
N GLU A 123 10.11 11.65 -36.47
CA GLU A 123 9.59 10.39 -37.05
C GLU A 123 10.49 9.17 -36.75
N GLU A 124 11.77 9.16 -37.15
CA GLU A 124 12.75 8.15 -36.71
C GLU A 124 12.85 8.05 -35.18
N ARG A 125 12.63 9.19 -34.50
CA ARG A 125 12.50 9.31 -33.06
C ARG A 125 11.49 8.33 -32.48
N ASN A 126 10.42 7.96 -33.20
CA ASN A 126 9.38 7.07 -32.69
C ASN A 126 9.86 5.61 -32.61
N GLU A 127 10.63 5.13 -33.58
CA GLU A 127 11.22 3.78 -33.51
C GLU A 127 12.38 3.73 -32.51
N PHE A 128 13.27 4.74 -32.50
CA PHE A 128 14.32 4.85 -31.50
C PHE A 128 13.75 4.94 -30.07
N VAL A 129 12.68 5.72 -29.85
CA VAL A 129 11.98 5.78 -28.56
C VAL A 129 11.26 4.47 -28.26
N SER A 130 10.68 3.77 -29.25
CA SER A 130 10.09 2.43 -29.05
C SER A 130 11.13 1.43 -28.56
N GLU A 131 12.26 1.31 -29.24
CA GLU A 131 13.33 0.38 -28.85
C GLU A 131 14.01 0.83 -27.55
N MET A 132 14.26 2.13 -27.35
CA MET A 132 14.76 2.65 -26.09
C MET A 132 13.75 2.44 -24.94
N LEU A 133 12.44 2.47 -25.19
CA LEU A 133 11.41 2.12 -24.20
C LEU A 133 11.43 0.62 -23.88
N LYS A 134 11.58 -0.26 -24.88
CA LYS A 134 11.82 -1.71 -24.65
C LYS A 134 13.08 -1.92 -23.80
N GLN A 135 14.15 -1.16 -24.03
CA GLN A 135 15.37 -1.21 -23.21
C GLN A 135 15.18 -0.59 -21.81
N ILE A 136 14.39 0.48 -21.65
CA ILE A 136 14.00 1.09 -20.36
C ILE A 136 13.02 0.21 -19.56
N GLN A 137 12.29 -0.69 -20.22
CA GLN A 137 11.54 -1.77 -19.59
C GLN A 137 12.48 -2.91 -19.16
N LYS A 138 13.42 -3.34 -20.02
CA LYS A 138 14.48 -4.30 -19.66
C LYS A 138 15.33 -3.83 -18.47
N ARG A 139 15.68 -2.54 -18.37
CA ARG A 139 16.48 -1.91 -17.28
C ARG A 139 15.83 -1.88 -15.86
N ARG A 140 14.84 -2.75 -15.59
CA ARG A 140 14.11 -2.89 -14.30
C ARG A 140 14.17 -4.32 -13.73
N VAL A 141 14.46 -5.25 -14.63
CA VAL A 141 14.60 -6.69 -14.44
C VAL A 141 16.08 -6.95 -14.72
N PHE A 142 16.79 -7.46 -13.74
CA PHE A 142 18.20 -7.78 -13.91
C PHE A 142 18.33 -9.02 -14.81
N ARG A 143 19.54 -9.31 -15.28
CA ARG A 143 19.81 -10.50 -16.10
C ARG A 143 20.52 -11.54 -15.22
N PRO A 144 20.02 -12.79 -15.11
CA PRO A 144 18.76 -13.32 -15.68
C PRO A 144 17.50 -12.83 -14.95
N ASP A 145 16.33 -12.91 -15.60
CA ASP A 145 15.02 -12.63 -14.98
C ASP A 145 14.61 -13.82 -14.10
N GLU A 146 14.71 -13.67 -12.77
CA GLU A 146 14.42 -14.76 -11.83
C GLU A 146 12.93 -14.82 -11.40
N ARG A 147 12.07 -13.97 -11.95
CA ARG A 147 10.64 -13.95 -11.60
C ARG A 147 9.97 -15.24 -12.05
N ARG A 148 9.28 -15.90 -11.11
CA ARG A 148 8.45 -17.09 -11.35
C ARG A 148 6.97 -16.75 -11.16
N LYS A 149 6.10 -17.25 -12.05
CA LYS A 149 4.64 -17.17 -11.86
C LYS A 149 4.28 -17.81 -10.51
N VAL A 150 3.35 -17.19 -9.78
CA VAL A 150 2.68 -17.86 -8.65
C VAL A 150 1.47 -18.61 -9.19
N SER A 151 1.43 -19.93 -8.97
CA SER A 151 0.20 -20.71 -9.07
C SER A 151 0.35 -21.99 -8.22
N PRO A 152 -0.69 -22.43 -7.48
CA PRO A 152 -1.93 -21.68 -7.25
C PRO A 152 -1.69 -20.48 -6.33
N VAL A 153 -2.44 -19.41 -6.56
CA VAL A 153 -2.42 -18.18 -5.73
C VAL A 153 -3.13 -18.32 -4.38
N ASN A 154 -3.89 -19.40 -4.18
CA ASN A 154 -4.69 -19.67 -2.98
C ASN A 154 -3.91 -20.16 -1.74
N ARG A 155 -2.60 -19.89 -1.65
CA ARG A 155 -1.75 -20.27 -0.51
C ARG A 155 -1.07 -19.05 0.10
N TYR A 156 -0.99 -18.99 1.44
CA TYR A 156 -0.19 -17.98 2.14
C TYR A 156 1.29 -18.09 1.72
N PRO A 157 2.02 -16.99 1.46
CA PRO A 157 1.64 -15.57 1.67
C PRO A 157 0.79 -14.94 0.56
N TYR A 158 0.63 -15.60 -0.59
CA TYR A 158 0.03 -15.02 -1.79
C TYR A 158 -1.46 -14.67 -1.62
N THR A 159 -2.16 -15.39 -0.73
CA THR A 159 -3.52 -15.05 -0.30
C THR A 159 -3.66 -13.66 0.33
N ALA A 160 -2.58 -13.07 0.84
CA ALA A 160 -2.59 -11.70 1.36
C ALA A 160 -2.25 -10.63 0.29
N ILE A 161 -1.85 -11.03 -0.92
CA ILE A 161 -1.33 -10.13 -1.95
C ILE A 161 -2.37 -9.99 -3.07
N GLY A 162 -2.62 -8.76 -3.52
CA GLY A 162 -3.67 -8.48 -4.50
C GLY A 162 -3.33 -7.32 -5.42
N GLN A 163 -4.07 -7.24 -6.52
CA GLN A 163 -3.94 -6.17 -7.51
C GLN A 163 -4.91 -5.04 -7.15
N ILE A 164 -4.43 -3.80 -7.21
CA ILE A 164 -5.27 -2.62 -7.10
C ILE A 164 -5.66 -2.20 -8.52
N GLU A 165 -6.92 -1.86 -8.78
CA GLU A 165 -7.44 -1.52 -10.12
C GLU A 165 -6.62 -0.48 -10.91
N CYS A 166 -5.91 0.41 -10.22
CA CYS A 166 -4.98 1.38 -10.81
C CYS A 166 -3.72 0.77 -11.46
N GLY A 167 -3.56 -0.55 -11.39
CA GLY A 167 -2.40 -1.29 -11.91
C GLY A 167 -1.25 -1.43 -10.92
N CYS A 168 -1.43 -1.04 -9.66
CA CYS A 168 -0.46 -1.30 -8.58
C CYS A 168 -0.69 -2.66 -7.90
N THR A 169 0.28 -3.08 -7.09
CA THR A 169 0.14 -4.18 -6.14
C THR A 169 -0.20 -3.64 -4.74
N GLY A 170 -0.92 -4.41 -3.93
CA GLY A 170 -1.07 -4.18 -2.50
C GLY A 170 -0.98 -5.48 -1.69
N THR A 171 -0.77 -5.37 -0.38
CA THR A 171 -0.75 -6.52 0.55
C THR A 171 -1.62 -6.24 1.76
N LEU A 172 -2.56 -7.12 2.09
CA LEU A 172 -3.35 -7.05 3.32
C LEU A 172 -2.44 -7.15 4.54
N ILE A 173 -2.56 -6.20 5.47
CA ILE A 173 -1.79 -6.15 6.74
C ILE A 173 -2.68 -6.22 7.99
N ALA A 174 -4.00 -6.03 7.83
CA ALA A 174 -5.04 -6.31 8.80
C ALA A 174 -6.35 -6.62 8.06
N ARG A 175 -7.40 -7.06 8.77
CA ARG A 175 -8.66 -7.55 8.17
C ARG A 175 -9.24 -6.65 7.07
N ARG A 176 -9.20 -5.33 7.23
CA ARG A 176 -9.74 -4.35 6.26
C ARG A 176 -8.65 -3.45 5.65
N THR A 177 -7.37 -3.76 5.83
CA THR A 177 -6.27 -2.80 5.52
C THR A 177 -5.29 -3.37 4.52
N VAL A 178 -5.23 -2.78 3.32
CA VAL A 178 -4.22 -3.08 2.28
C VAL A 178 -3.10 -2.04 2.36
N LEU A 179 -1.86 -2.48 2.52
CA LEU A 179 -0.66 -1.67 2.43
C LEU A 179 -0.17 -1.59 0.97
N THR A 180 0.20 -0.40 0.51
CA THR A 180 0.76 -0.16 -0.82
C THR A 180 1.66 1.09 -0.81
N ALA A 181 2.18 1.51 -1.97
CA ALA A 181 2.98 2.72 -2.11
C ALA A 181 2.07 3.95 -2.20
N ALA A 182 2.42 5.05 -1.51
CA ALA A 182 1.59 6.26 -1.50
C ALA A 182 1.38 6.82 -2.92
N ARG A 183 2.38 6.67 -3.80
CA ARG A 183 2.32 7.01 -5.24
C ARG A 183 1.29 6.24 -6.09
N CYS A 184 0.59 5.25 -5.51
CA CYS A 184 -0.56 4.57 -6.12
C CYS A 184 -1.89 5.22 -5.71
N LEU A 185 -1.92 5.87 -4.54
CA LEU A 185 -3.10 6.47 -3.90
C LEU A 185 -3.21 7.97 -4.22
N TYR A 186 -2.10 8.71 -4.16
CA TYR A 186 -2.04 10.14 -4.42
C TYR A 186 -0.80 10.52 -5.24
N ARG A 187 -0.94 11.50 -6.13
CA ARG A 187 0.18 12.21 -6.77
C ARG A 187 -0.16 13.69 -6.93
N ARG A 188 0.78 14.59 -6.65
CA ARG A 188 0.53 16.04 -6.67
C ARG A 188 0.09 16.56 -8.05
N ARG A 189 0.47 15.88 -9.13
CA ARG A 189 0.09 16.20 -10.52
C ARG A 189 -1.31 15.68 -10.94
N THR A 190 -1.92 14.76 -10.18
CA THR A 190 -3.20 14.11 -10.57
C THR A 190 -4.19 13.93 -9.42
N GLY A 191 -3.89 14.49 -8.24
CA GLY A 191 -4.70 14.30 -7.02
C GLY A 191 -4.77 12.83 -6.57
N TRP A 192 -5.89 12.52 -5.93
CA TRP A 192 -6.21 11.18 -5.44
C TRP A 192 -6.70 10.25 -6.56
N ASN A 193 -6.20 9.02 -6.52
CA ASN A 193 -6.63 7.94 -7.39
C ASN A 193 -7.94 7.33 -6.86
N ARG A 194 -8.90 7.10 -7.76
CA ARG A 194 -10.25 6.59 -7.40
C ARG A 194 -10.41 5.10 -7.69
N ARG A 195 -9.53 4.53 -8.52
CA ARG A 195 -9.50 3.11 -8.93
C ARG A 195 -8.72 2.28 -7.91
N LEU A 196 -9.29 2.13 -6.72
CA LEU A 196 -8.64 1.53 -5.56
C LEU A 196 -9.30 0.24 -5.05
N ASN A 197 -10.25 -0.35 -5.77
CA ASN A 197 -10.76 -1.68 -5.41
C ASN A 197 -9.62 -2.72 -5.52
N PHE A 198 -9.68 -3.76 -4.68
CA PHE A 198 -8.59 -4.70 -4.47
C PHE A 198 -8.98 -6.13 -4.86
N HIS A 199 -8.36 -6.64 -5.93
CA HIS A 199 -8.47 -8.04 -6.33
C HIS A 199 -7.47 -8.88 -5.52
N GLN A 200 -7.92 -9.38 -4.37
CA GLN A 200 -7.14 -10.27 -3.51
C GLN A 200 -6.83 -11.59 -4.24
N ALA A 201 -5.56 -12.04 -4.21
CA ALA A 201 -5.13 -13.35 -4.70
C ALA A 201 -5.56 -13.68 -6.16
N LYS A 202 -5.42 -12.71 -7.07
CA LYS A 202 -5.74 -12.87 -8.50
C LYS A 202 -4.66 -13.68 -9.24
N ASP A 203 -5.04 -14.75 -9.94
CA ASP A 203 -4.16 -15.49 -10.88
C ASP A 203 -4.21 -14.83 -12.28
N CYS A 204 -3.81 -15.52 -13.35
CA CYS A 204 -3.84 -15.02 -14.73
C CYS A 204 -5.24 -14.84 -15.35
N ASN A 205 -6.32 -14.95 -14.59
CA ASN A 205 -7.68 -14.76 -15.10
C ASN A 205 -8.13 -13.32 -14.77
N PRO A 206 -8.41 -12.45 -15.78
CA PRO A 206 -8.89 -11.10 -15.53
C PRO A 206 -10.25 -11.07 -14.80
N ASP A 207 -11.08 -12.08 -15.01
CA ASP A 207 -12.46 -12.20 -14.51
C ASP A 207 -12.53 -12.92 -13.15
N GLN A 208 -11.40 -13.33 -12.58
CA GLN A 208 -11.35 -14.06 -11.31
C GLN A 208 -11.54 -13.12 -10.11
N GLY A 209 -12.72 -13.25 -9.50
CA GLY A 209 -13.02 -12.73 -8.17
C GLY A 209 -13.49 -11.27 -8.18
N ALA A 210 -14.60 -11.02 -7.48
CA ALA A 210 -15.09 -9.67 -7.26
C ALA A 210 -14.02 -8.84 -6.53
N ALA A 211 -13.77 -7.63 -7.03
CA ALA A 211 -12.83 -6.71 -6.39
C ALA A 211 -13.41 -6.26 -5.04
N LEU A 212 -12.60 -6.31 -3.97
CA LEU A 212 -13.00 -5.79 -2.67
C LEU A 212 -13.10 -4.27 -2.75
N ASN A 213 -14.32 -3.75 -2.59
CA ASN A 213 -14.60 -2.31 -2.55
C ASN A 213 -13.77 -1.62 -1.45
N TRP A 214 -13.32 -0.40 -1.73
CA TRP A 214 -12.66 0.47 -0.76
C TRP A 214 -13.61 1.53 -0.18
N THR A 215 -13.27 2.06 1.00
CA THR A 215 -14.01 3.14 1.68
C THR A 215 -13.15 4.37 1.96
N ARG A 216 -11.85 4.19 2.29
CA ARG A 216 -10.88 5.27 2.49
C ARG A 216 -9.51 4.90 1.94
N ALA A 217 -8.74 5.89 1.50
CA ALA A 217 -7.32 5.76 1.20
C ALA A 217 -6.54 6.78 2.03
N VAL A 218 -5.41 6.38 2.63
CA VAL A 218 -4.67 7.18 3.61
C VAL A 218 -3.18 7.23 3.27
N VAL A 219 -2.58 8.42 3.33
CA VAL A 219 -1.14 8.66 3.17
C VAL A 219 -0.63 9.63 4.24
N TYR A 220 0.69 9.75 4.34
CA TYR A 220 1.33 10.80 5.13
C TYR A 220 1.12 12.18 4.50
N ARG A 221 1.02 13.22 5.32
CA ARG A 221 0.86 14.61 4.85
C ARG A 221 2.09 15.14 4.11
N ALA A 222 3.28 14.70 4.52
CA ALA A 222 4.51 14.88 3.73
C ALA A 222 4.38 14.31 2.30
N TRP A 223 3.63 13.22 2.09
CA TRP A 223 3.41 12.69 0.74
C TRP A 223 2.52 13.60 -0.12
N THR A 224 1.43 14.16 0.42
CA THR A 224 0.57 15.06 -0.37
C THR A 224 1.25 16.39 -0.67
N ARG A 225 2.00 16.95 0.28
CA ARG A 225 2.72 18.23 0.12
C ARG A 225 3.92 18.14 -0.83
N ASN A 226 4.86 17.22 -0.59
CA ASN A 226 6.15 17.20 -1.29
C ASN A 226 6.52 15.84 -1.96
N GLU A 227 5.59 14.88 -2.04
CA GLU A 227 5.85 13.50 -2.51
C GLU A 227 7.05 12.84 -1.77
N SER A 228 7.14 13.06 -0.44
CA SER A 228 8.30 12.70 0.38
C SER A 228 8.79 11.25 0.14
N PRO A 229 10.01 11.06 -0.39
CA PRO A 229 10.56 9.73 -0.65
C PRO A 229 10.85 8.93 0.64
N ARG A 230 10.71 9.55 1.82
CA ARG A 230 10.75 8.90 3.13
C ARG A 230 9.47 8.12 3.43
N ASN A 231 8.33 8.63 2.95
CA ASN A 231 6.97 8.20 3.33
C ASN A 231 6.14 7.75 2.10
N ASP A 232 6.79 7.19 1.08
CA ASP A 232 6.13 6.66 -0.11
C ASP A 232 5.46 5.31 0.19
N ILE A 233 4.46 5.37 1.06
CA ILE A 233 3.74 4.24 1.63
C ILE A 233 2.40 4.72 2.19
N GLY A 234 1.34 3.96 1.95
CA GLY A 234 -0.02 4.33 2.34
C GLY A 234 -0.92 3.10 2.42
N ILE A 235 -2.15 3.29 2.89
CA ILE A 235 -3.12 2.21 3.06
C ILE A 235 -4.43 2.48 2.32
N ILE A 236 -5.10 1.39 1.92
CA ILE A 236 -6.49 1.38 1.50
C ILE A 236 -7.29 0.64 2.57
N ILE A 237 -8.41 1.22 2.98
CA ILE A 237 -9.40 0.63 3.87
C ILE A 237 -10.50 0.00 3.01
N LEU A 238 -10.79 -1.27 3.26
CA LEU A 238 -11.78 -2.06 2.52
C LEU A 238 -13.15 -2.04 3.21
N ALA A 239 -14.20 -2.05 2.39
CA ALA A 239 -15.58 -2.13 2.83
C ALA A 239 -15.82 -3.40 3.66
N CYS A 240 -15.53 -4.57 3.07
CA CYS A 240 -15.65 -5.87 3.73
C CYS A 240 -14.29 -6.37 4.26
N PRO A 241 -14.26 -7.16 5.36
CA PRO A 241 -13.04 -7.75 5.90
C PRO A 241 -12.58 -8.99 5.11
N SER A 242 -11.30 -9.30 5.24
CA SER A 242 -10.65 -10.52 4.76
C SER A 242 -9.86 -11.21 5.88
N VAL A 243 -9.64 -12.52 5.76
CA VAL A 243 -9.01 -13.37 6.80
C VAL A 243 -7.51 -13.59 6.60
N SER A 244 -6.95 -13.27 5.43
CA SER A 244 -5.54 -13.51 5.11
C SER A 244 -4.75 -12.20 4.99
N PHE A 245 -3.97 -11.87 6.02
CA PHE A 245 -3.09 -10.70 6.06
C PHE A 245 -1.67 -11.07 6.52
N MET A 246 -0.67 -10.28 6.10
CA MET A 246 0.73 -10.46 6.47
C MET A 246 1.17 -9.35 7.45
N PRO A 247 1.78 -9.68 8.60
CA PRO A 247 2.19 -8.67 9.58
C PRO A 247 3.34 -7.80 9.06
N ILE A 248 3.31 -6.52 9.43
CA ILE A 248 4.41 -5.56 9.25
C ILE A 248 5.40 -5.64 10.42
N GLY A 249 6.66 -5.31 10.16
CA GLY A 249 7.69 -5.20 11.20
C GLY A 249 8.86 -4.32 10.77
N TYR A 250 9.66 -3.90 11.75
CA TYR A 250 10.95 -3.23 11.53
C TYR A 250 12.06 -4.09 12.15
N THR A 251 13.29 -3.91 11.68
CA THR A 251 14.50 -4.47 12.30
C THR A 251 15.74 -3.73 11.78
N ASN A 252 16.89 -3.96 12.41
CA ASN A 252 18.12 -3.26 12.09
C ASN A 252 18.67 -3.61 10.69
N ARG A 253 19.45 -2.68 10.14
CA ARG A 253 20.04 -2.76 8.79
C ARG A 253 20.91 -4.01 8.55
N ARG A 254 21.55 -4.55 9.61
CA ARG A 254 22.42 -5.73 9.55
C ARG A 254 21.60 -7.02 9.42
N ALA A 255 20.47 -7.14 10.11
CA ALA A 255 19.53 -8.26 9.99
C ALA A 255 18.89 -8.30 8.59
N LEU A 256 18.37 -7.16 8.12
CA LEU A 256 17.72 -7.05 6.81
C LEU A 256 18.61 -7.49 5.63
N ARG A 257 19.92 -7.21 5.68
CA ARG A 257 20.89 -7.62 4.63
C ARG A 257 21.29 -9.09 4.68
N ARG A 258 21.19 -9.74 5.83
CA ARG A 258 21.58 -11.16 6.02
C ARG A 258 20.50 -12.13 5.55
N SER A 259 19.24 -11.80 5.79
CA SER A 259 18.08 -12.61 5.39
C SER A 259 17.81 -12.58 3.88
N LEU A 260 17.32 -13.70 3.34
CA LEU A 260 16.72 -13.72 2.01
C LEU A 260 15.39 -12.94 2.04
N THR A 261 15.21 -12.03 1.09
CA THR A 261 14.00 -11.21 0.95
C THR A 261 13.20 -11.71 -0.24
N TYR A 262 11.91 -11.93 -0.04
CA TYR A 262 10.97 -12.24 -1.10
C TYR A 262 10.23 -10.98 -1.52
N ASN A 263 9.90 -10.91 -2.81
CA ASN A 263 8.95 -9.96 -3.35
C ASN A 263 7.93 -10.71 -4.20
N ALA A 264 6.67 -10.33 -4.09
CA ALA A 264 5.61 -10.86 -4.95
C ALA A 264 4.60 -9.77 -5.29
N GLY A 265 4.24 -9.68 -6.57
CA GLY A 265 3.38 -8.64 -7.11
C GLY A 265 3.14 -8.78 -8.61
N TYR A 266 2.27 -7.91 -9.11
CA TYR A 266 1.75 -7.93 -10.47
C TYR A 266 2.73 -7.21 -11.40
N GLN A 267 2.95 -7.72 -12.61
CA GLN A 267 4.05 -7.27 -13.48
C GLN A 267 3.48 -6.84 -14.84
N CYS A 268 3.74 -5.59 -15.29
CA CYS A 268 3.12 -5.10 -16.53
C CYS A 268 3.65 -5.80 -17.80
N ASP A 269 4.85 -6.39 -17.71
CA ASP A 269 5.54 -7.10 -18.80
C ASP A 269 5.28 -8.62 -18.79
N LYS A 270 4.36 -9.09 -17.95
CA LYS A 270 3.93 -10.49 -17.91
C LYS A 270 2.45 -10.59 -18.32
N PRO A 271 2.04 -11.68 -19.01
CA PRO A 271 0.70 -11.80 -19.55
C PRO A 271 -0.39 -11.77 -18.47
N ASN A 272 -1.59 -11.36 -18.89
CA ASN A 272 -2.88 -11.48 -18.19
C ASN A 272 -2.91 -10.99 -16.73
N GLN A 273 -1.97 -10.12 -16.32
CA GLN A 273 -1.88 -9.60 -14.95
C GLN A 273 -1.83 -10.71 -13.89
N CYS A 274 -1.09 -11.80 -14.14
CA CYS A 274 -0.87 -12.82 -13.10
C CYS A 274 -0.03 -12.26 -11.93
N LEU A 275 -0.10 -12.90 -10.76
CA LEU A 275 0.86 -12.71 -9.67
C LEU A 275 2.21 -13.41 -9.98
N TRP A 276 3.33 -12.69 -9.80
CA TRP A 276 4.69 -13.24 -9.93
C TRP A 276 5.49 -13.01 -8.65
N ARG A 277 6.46 -13.89 -8.38
CA ARG A 277 7.38 -13.81 -7.23
C ARG A 277 8.84 -13.86 -7.66
N THR A 278 9.71 -13.24 -6.86
CA THR A 278 11.17 -13.29 -6.96
C THR A 278 11.78 -13.25 -5.55
N SER A 279 13.09 -13.48 -5.42
CA SER A 279 13.81 -13.40 -4.15
C SER A 279 15.20 -12.82 -4.34
N CYS A 280 15.66 -11.99 -3.41
CA CYS A 280 16.92 -11.27 -3.49
C CYS A 280 17.49 -10.96 -2.10
N ARG A 281 18.67 -10.34 -2.05
CA ARG A 281 19.18 -9.66 -0.85
C ARG A 281 18.97 -8.15 -0.93
N ILE A 282 18.90 -7.52 0.24
CA ILE A 282 18.94 -6.06 0.37
C ILE A 282 20.38 -5.60 0.09
N SER A 283 20.57 -4.82 -0.98
CA SER A 283 21.91 -4.39 -1.44
C SER A 283 22.42 -3.16 -0.68
N GLY A 284 21.54 -2.33 -0.14
CA GLY A 284 21.93 -1.17 0.67
C GLY A 284 20.75 -0.35 1.19
N PHE A 285 21.06 0.82 1.75
CA PHE A 285 20.08 1.79 2.28
C PHE A 285 20.46 3.21 1.84
N SER A 286 19.51 4.13 1.85
CA SER A 286 19.74 5.55 1.55
C SER A 286 18.60 6.44 2.05
N GLY A 287 18.83 7.76 2.04
CA GLY A 287 17.90 8.75 2.60
C GLY A 287 18.01 8.88 4.12
N TYR A 288 17.47 9.97 4.65
CA TYR A 288 17.43 10.27 6.08
C TYR A 288 16.79 9.12 6.87
N GLY A 289 17.30 8.81 8.06
CA GLY A 289 16.87 7.65 8.86
C GLY A 289 17.03 6.28 8.17
N SER A 290 17.78 6.20 7.06
CA SER A 290 17.78 5.02 6.16
C SER A 290 16.37 4.58 5.76
N THR A 291 15.47 5.53 5.50
CA THR A 291 14.06 5.29 5.15
C THR A 291 13.86 4.66 3.77
N GLN A 292 14.85 4.69 2.88
CA GLN A 292 14.85 3.89 1.65
C GLN A 292 15.80 2.71 1.75
N LEU A 293 15.35 1.54 1.29
CA LEU A 293 16.20 0.39 1.02
C LEU A 293 16.44 0.21 -0.48
N ARG A 294 17.56 -0.44 -0.84
CA ARG A 294 17.93 -0.84 -2.20
C ARG A 294 17.92 -2.36 -2.27
N HIS A 295 17.37 -2.92 -3.36
CA HIS A 295 17.23 -4.35 -3.57
C HIS A 295 17.47 -4.74 -5.03
N GLN A 296 17.80 -6.01 -5.26
CA GLN A 296 17.99 -6.59 -6.60
C GLN A 296 16.88 -7.57 -7.01
N CYS A 297 15.78 -7.63 -6.25
CA CYS A 297 14.58 -8.36 -6.69
C CYS A 297 14.05 -7.71 -7.97
N ASP A 298 13.85 -8.51 -9.00
CA ASP A 298 13.30 -8.10 -10.30
C ASP A 298 11.91 -7.49 -10.18
N THR A 299 11.69 -6.33 -10.78
CA THR A 299 10.41 -5.61 -10.72
C THR A 299 10.06 -4.97 -12.06
N ASN A 300 8.77 -4.76 -12.27
CA ASN A 300 8.25 -3.91 -13.34
C ASN A 300 7.21 -2.94 -12.78
N ARG A 301 6.74 -1.97 -13.59
CA ARG A 301 5.92 -0.82 -13.20
C ARG A 301 4.68 -1.18 -12.35
N CYS A 302 4.02 -2.31 -12.62
CA CYS A 302 2.81 -2.74 -11.92
C CYS A 302 3.08 -3.31 -10.51
N SER A 303 4.34 -3.62 -10.21
CA SER A 303 4.76 -4.17 -8.91
C SER A 303 5.07 -3.08 -7.88
N ILE A 304 4.89 -1.81 -8.23
CA ILE A 304 4.83 -0.72 -7.26
C ILE A 304 3.71 -1.03 -6.25
N GLY A 305 4.03 -0.88 -4.96
CA GLY A 305 3.17 -1.28 -3.85
C GLY A 305 3.32 -2.73 -3.39
N SER A 306 4.14 -3.56 -4.07
CA SER A 306 4.42 -4.93 -3.64
C SER A 306 5.28 -4.99 -2.38
N ALA A 307 4.97 -5.95 -1.50
CA ALA A 307 5.72 -6.16 -0.27
C ALA A 307 7.10 -6.76 -0.52
N LEU A 308 8.09 -6.29 0.24
CA LEU A 308 9.33 -7.00 0.50
C LEU A 308 9.23 -7.63 1.89
N TYR A 309 9.24 -8.96 1.93
CA TYR A 309 9.00 -9.73 3.15
C TYR A 309 10.07 -10.79 3.39
N GLN A 310 10.30 -11.11 4.66
CA GLN A 310 11.29 -12.09 5.11
C GLN A 310 10.63 -13.09 6.06
N TYR A 311 11.18 -14.31 6.13
CA TYR A 311 10.70 -15.33 7.07
C TYR A 311 11.33 -15.14 8.46
N GLN A 312 10.55 -14.66 9.42
CA GLN A 312 10.94 -14.53 10.81
C GLN A 312 10.67 -15.85 11.55
N ARG A 313 11.72 -16.55 11.99
CA ARG A 313 11.61 -17.68 12.94
C ARG A 313 11.10 -17.16 14.31
N ARG A 314 10.21 -17.89 14.97
CA ARG A 314 9.66 -17.54 16.30
C ARG A 314 10.00 -18.61 17.36
N GLY A 315 11.27 -18.70 17.75
CA GLY A 315 11.71 -19.62 18.82
C GLY A 315 11.31 -21.07 18.56
N ARG A 316 10.51 -21.65 19.46
CA ARG A 316 9.93 -23.01 19.37
C ARG A 316 8.67 -23.10 18.48
N GLY A 317 8.08 -21.98 18.07
CA GLY A 317 6.87 -21.93 17.25
C GLY A 317 7.12 -21.85 15.74
N ARG A 318 6.04 -22.01 14.94
CA ARG A 318 6.08 -21.78 13.49
C ARG A 318 6.51 -20.33 13.20
N GLY A 319 7.46 -20.16 12.28
CA GLY A 319 7.86 -18.84 11.81
C GLY A 319 6.80 -18.21 10.91
N ARG A 320 6.93 -16.91 10.65
CA ARG A 320 5.96 -16.12 9.88
C ARG A 320 6.64 -15.26 8.82
N MET A 321 5.97 -15.00 7.70
CA MET A 321 6.38 -13.93 6.79
C MET A 321 6.07 -12.57 7.42
N VAL A 322 7.02 -11.63 7.34
CA VAL A 322 6.90 -10.26 7.88
C VAL A 322 7.33 -9.26 6.80
N ILE A 323 6.52 -8.23 6.57
CA ILE A 323 6.84 -7.14 5.64
C ILE A 323 7.82 -6.17 6.30
N TYR A 324 8.94 -5.91 5.61
CA TYR A 324 9.98 -4.95 6.04
C TYR A 324 10.15 -3.76 5.07
N GLY A 325 9.42 -3.74 3.95
CA GLY A 325 9.33 -2.58 3.07
C GLY A 325 8.36 -2.76 1.91
N ILE A 326 8.09 -1.69 1.18
CA ILE A 326 7.17 -1.64 0.02
C ILE A 326 7.91 -1.12 -1.21
N HIS A 327 7.87 -1.84 -2.33
CA HIS A 327 8.54 -1.44 -3.57
C HIS A 327 7.89 -0.19 -4.18
N VAL A 328 8.71 0.81 -4.57
CA VAL A 328 8.21 2.11 -5.08
C VAL A 328 8.79 2.54 -6.42
N ARG A 329 10.00 2.09 -6.78
CA ARG A 329 10.71 2.57 -7.96
C ARG A 329 11.76 1.57 -8.43
N SER A 330 11.74 1.21 -9.71
CA SER A 330 12.86 0.52 -10.37
C SER A 330 13.89 1.54 -10.89
N LEU A 331 15.19 1.22 -10.81
CA LEU A 331 16.29 1.99 -11.42
C LEU A 331 17.30 1.02 -12.07
N THR A 332 18.15 1.55 -12.94
CA THR A 332 19.10 0.79 -13.77
C THR A 332 20.05 -0.12 -13.00
N THR A 333 20.46 0.26 -11.79
CA THR A 333 21.45 -0.48 -10.98
C THR A 333 20.85 -1.15 -9.73
N HIS A 334 19.63 -0.77 -9.34
CA HIS A 334 18.95 -1.27 -8.16
C HIS A 334 17.47 -0.88 -8.16
N ASN A 335 16.63 -1.72 -7.59
CA ASN A 335 15.24 -1.39 -7.29
C ASN A 335 15.17 -0.78 -5.88
N ARG A 336 14.21 0.12 -5.63
CA ARG A 336 14.03 0.84 -4.35
C ARG A 336 12.68 0.56 -3.72
N ALA A 337 12.69 0.55 -2.38
CA ALA A 337 11.52 0.40 -1.54
C ALA A 337 11.59 1.31 -0.31
N THR A 338 10.43 1.68 0.22
CA THR A 338 10.28 2.38 1.51
C THR A 338 10.51 1.36 2.63
N ARG A 339 11.47 1.61 3.54
CA ARG A 339 11.80 0.75 4.70
C ARG A 339 10.75 0.93 5.80
N MET A 340 10.21 -0.17 6.32
CA MET A 340 9.49 -0.13 7.61
C MET A 340 10.48 0.18 8.73
N THR A 341 10.32 1.36 9.33
CA THR A 341 11.00 1.79 10.58
C THR A 341 10.03 1.66 11.77
N ARG A 342 10.53 1.82 13.00
CA ARG A 342 9.69 1.89 14.22
C ARG A 342 8.57 2.91 14.07
N ARG A 343 8.92 4.11 13.57
CA ARG A 343 8.02 5.23 13.19
C ARG A 343 6.88 4.78 12.26
N HIS A 344 7.22 4.10 11.16
CA HIS A 344 6.24 3.61 10.18
C HIS A 344 5.33 2.52 10.75
N VAL A 345 5.87 1.53 11.47
CA VAL A 345 5.05 0.46 12.09
C VAL A 345 4.09 1.03 13.14
N ARG A 346 4.56 1.96 13.99
CA ARG A 346 3.72 2.68 14.97
C ARG A 346 2.60 3.49 14.29
N THR A 347 2.88 4.15 13.16
CA THR A 347 1.88 4.89 12.38
C THR A 347 0.82 3.98 11.78
N MET A 348 1.24 2.93 11.07
CA MET A 348 0.33 1.99 10.42
C MET A 348 -0.59 1.29 11.44
N ARG A 349 -0.08 0.95 12.63
CA ARG A 349 -0.92 0.43 13.74
C ARG A 349 -1.95 1.46 14.22
N ARG A 350 -1.59 2.74 14.36
CA ARG A 350 -2.54 3.82 14.72
C ARG A 350 -3.62 4.00 13.63
N TRP A 351 -3.26 3.99 12.35
CA TRP A 351 -4.22 4.04 11.25
C TRP A 351 -5.13 2.81 11.19
N ILE A 352 -4.60 1.61 11.38
CA ILE A 352 -5.39 0.36 11.47
C ILE A 352 -6.47 0.48 12.55
N ARG A 353 -6.13 0.96 13.76
CA ARG A 353 -7.09 1.17 14.83
C ARG A 353 -8.13 2.24 14.46
N ARG A 354 -7.70 3.42 14.00
CA ARG A 354 -8.60 4.55 13.69
C ARG A 354 -9.58 4.27 12.55
N PHE A 355 -9.22 3.46 11.55
CA PHE A 355 -10.01 3.34 10.32
C PHE A 355 -10.68 1.98 10.08
N ASN A 356 -10.28 0.90 10.74
CA ASN A 356 -10.97 -0.39 10.59
C ASN A 356 -12.28 -0.49 11.39
N GLY A 357 -12.43 0.34 12.43
CA GLY A 357 -13.55 0.30 13.38
C GLY A 357 -13.26 -0.63 14.55
N ASN A 358 -12.74 -0.06 15.64
CA ASN A 358 -12.94 -0.50 17.01
C ASN A 358 -13.86 0.52 17.67
#